data_AF-A0A015NI40-F1
#
_entry.id   AF-A0A015NI40-F1
#
_cell.length_a   1.000
_cell.length_b   1.000
_cell.length_c   1.000
_cell.angle_alpha   90.00
_cell.angle_beta   90.00
_cell.angle_gamma   90.00
#
_symmetry.space_group_name_H-M   'P 1'
#
loop_
_entity.id
_entity.type
_entity.pdbx_description
1 polymer ?
#
loop_
_entity_poly.entity_id
_entity_poly.type
_entity_poly.pdbx_seq_one_letter_code
_entity_poly.pdbx_strand_id
1 'polypeptide(L)'
;MSGSLTTDLESSIKENEESLKEIEELLLFSPQDSELKNLSRELKDLIKLQQEQLLQVKKNELLAHFGLFEEQNKTTESTDVAAQRKSLANIEDTEIIQHG
;
A
#
# COMPACT_ATOMS: atom_id res chain seq x y z
N MET A 1 4.11 -13.88 18.56
CA MET A 1 4.66 -12.65 19.17
C MET A 1 4.13 -11.51 18.34
N SER A 2 3.25 -10.68 18.88
CA SER A 2 2.70 -9.54 18.16
C SER A 2 3.44 -8.30 18.66
N GLY A 3 4.44 -7.85 17.91
CA GLY A 3 5.07 -6.54 18.14
C GLY A 3 4.03 -5.43 17.95
N SER A 4 4.28 -4.24 18.50
CA SER A 4 3.49 -3.08 18.11
C SER A 4 3.85 -2.73 16.65
N LEU A 5 2.86 -2.29 15.87
CA LEU A 5 3.07 -1.85 14.49
C LEU A 5 4.23 -0.84 14.38
N THR A 6 4.38 0.03 15.37
CA THR A 6 5.48 0.99 15.51
C THR A 6 6.84 0.30 15.58
N THR A 7 7.02 -0.68 16.45
CA THR A 7 8.30 -1.41 16.60
C THR A 7 8.63 -2.23 15.36
N ASP A 8 7.62 -2.81 14.71
CA ASP A 8 7.80 -3.58 13.47
C ASP A 8 8.25 -2.65 12.32
N LEU A 9 7.63 -1.47 12.19
CA LEU A 9 8.04 -0.46 11.19
C LEU A 9 9.45 0.08 11.45
N GLU A 10 9.79 0.40 12.70
CA GLU A 10 11.13 0.88 13.05
C GLU A 10 12.22 -0.15 12.73
N SER A 11 11.96 -1.42 13.04
CA SER A 11 12.89 -2.51 12.73
C SER A 11 13.05 -2.69 11.23
N SER A 12 11.94 -2.72 10.48
CA SER A 12 11.98 -2.88 9.03
C SER A 12 12.68 -1.72 8.32
N ILE A 13 12.46 -0.47 8.75
CA ILE A 13 13.16 0.69 8.20
C ILE A 13 14.68 0.53 8.39
N LYS A 14 15.11 0.13 9.59
CA LYS A 14 16.53 -0.05 9.90
C LYS A 14 17.18 -1.14 9.03
N GLU A 15 16.51 -2.28 8.87
CA GLU A 15 16.97 -3.37 8.01
C GLU A 15 17.06 -2.95 6.53
N ASN A 16 16.09 -2.15 6.07
CA ASN A 16 16.08 -1.62 4.71
C ASN A 16 17.19 -0.56 4.50
N GLU A 17 17.49 0.28 5.49
CA GLU A 17 18.61 1.23 5.43
C GLU A 17 19.97 0.52 5.35
N GLU A 18 20.14 -0.59 6.06
CA GLU A 18 21.34 -1.43 5.98
C GLU A 18 21.46 -2.09 4.60
N SER A 19 20.37 -2.68 4.11
CA SER A 19 20.30 -3.27 2.76
C SER A 19 20.61 -2.25 1.67
N LEU A 20 20.11 -1.01 1.82
CA LEU A 20 20.37 0.07 0.89
C LEU A 20 21.85 0.42 0.84
N LYS A 21 22.52 0.46 2.00
CA LYS A 21 23.95 0.72 2.08
C LYS A 21 24.75 -0.38 1.36
N GLU A 22 24.39 -1.65 1.55
CA GLU A 22 25.02 -2.77 0.84
C GLU A 22 24.86 -2.63 -0.69
N ILE A 23 23.67 -2.26 -1.16
CA ILE A 23 23.42 -2.00 -2.59
C ILE A 23 24.27 -0.85 -3.12
N GLU A 24 24.40 0.24 -2.35
CA GLU A 24 25.24 1.38 -2.70
C GLU A 24 26.72 1.01 -2.74
N GLU A 25 27.18 0.14 -1.84
CA GLU A 25 28.53 -0.41 -1.86
C GLU A 25 28.78 -1.27 -3.12
N LEU A 26 27.83 -2.10 -3.51
CA LEU A 26 27.91 -2.86 -4.76
C LEU A 26 27.94 -1.96 -6.01
N LEU A 27 27.19 -0.85 -6.00
CA LEU A 27 27.19 0.14 -7.08
C LEU A 27 28.53 0.87 -7.24
N LEU A 28 29.37 0.96 -6.20
CA LEU A 28 30.72 1.50 -6.33
C LEU A 28 31.59 0.63 -7.25
N PHE A 29 31.39 -0.69 -7.21
CA PHE A 29 32.13 -1.64 -8.05
C PHE A 29 31.52 -1.78 -9.45
N SER A 30 30.19 -1.62 -9.57
CA SER A 30 29.47 -1.72 -10.85
C SER A 30 28.57 -0.51 -11.09
N PRO A 31 29.14 0.69 -11.35
CA PRO A 31 28.36 1.93 -11.45
C PRO A 31 27.51 2.02 -12.71
N GLN A 32 27.60 1.05 -13.64
CA GLN A 32 26.76 0.99 -14.83
C GLN A 32 25.63 -0.02 -14.72
N ASP A 33 25.55 -0.77 -13.62
CA ASP A 33 24.48 -1.73 -13.38
C ASP A 33 23.13 -1.01 -13.22
N SER A 34 22.29 -1.12 -14.24
CA SER A 34 20.97 -0.49 -14.25
C SER A 34 19.98 -1.16 -13.32
N GLU A 35 20.09 -2.48 -13.14
CA GLU A 35 19.19 -3.23 -12.27
C GLU A 35 19.44 -2.87 -10.81
N LEU A 36 20.71 -2.83 -10.42
CA LEU A 36 21.11 -2.43 -9.07
C LEU A 36 20.79 -0.95 -8.78
N LYS A 37 20.90 -0.06 -9.77
CA LYS A 37 20.43 1.34 -9.64
C LYS A 37 18.93 1.45 -9.43
N ASN A 38 18.15 0.65 -10.15
CA ASN A 38 16.70 0.64 -10.01
C ASN A 38 16.31 0.10 -8.63
N LEU A 39 16.93 -1.00 -8.19
CA LEU A 39 16.72 -1.55 -6.86
C LEU A 39 17.05 -0.54 -5.75
N SER A 40 18.19 0.16 -5.86
CA SER A 40 18.57 1.23 -4.92
C SER A 40 17.51 2.33 -4.85
N ARG A 41 16.94 2.73 -6.00
CA ARG A 41 15.89 3.75 -6.07
C ARG A 41 14.59 3.25 -5.43
N GLU A 42 14.13 2.07 -5.80
CA GLU A 42 12.91 1.47 -5.27
C GLU A 42 12.99 1.29 -3.75
N LEU A 43 14.14 0.84 -3.24
CA LEU A 43 14.36 0.70 -1.81
C LEU A 43 14.37 2.05 -1.08
N LYS A 44 14.97 3.10 -1.67
CA LYS A 44 14.89 4.47 -1.13
C LYS A 44 13.45 4.97 -1.05
N ASP A 45 12.65 4.71 -2.08
CA ASP A 45 11.26 5.14 -2.13
C ASP A 45 10.41 4.35 -1.10
N LEU A 46 10.68 3.05 -0.94
CA LEU A 46 10.05 2.21 0.09
C LEU A 46 10.37 2.70 1.51
N ILE A 47 11.63 2.99 1.81
CA ILE A 47 12.04 3.51 3.13
C ILE A 47 11.31 4.81 3.45
N LYS A 48 11.21 5.74 2.49
CA LYS A 48 10.47 7.00 2.67
C LYS A 48 8.99 6.74 2.98
N LEU A 49 8.35 5.83 2.24
CA LEU A 49 6.96 5.45 2.49
C LEU A 49 6.79 4.88 3.90
N GLN A 50 7.70 4.00 4.36
CA GLN A 50 7.66 3.45 5.71
C GLN A 50 7.88 4.53 6.78
N GLN A 51 8.76 5.50 6.54
CA GLN A 51 8.97 6.65 7.43
C GLN A 51 7.71 7.52 7.56
N GLU A 52 7.01 7.78 6.46
CA GLU A 52 5.72 8.49 6.47
C GLU A 52 4.65 7.72 7.23
N GLN A 53 4.57 6.41 7.03
CA GLN A 53 3.66 5.53 7.77
C GLN A 53 3.97 5.55 9.27
N LEU A 54 5.23 5.43 9.66
CA LEU A 54 5.66 5.49 11.06
C LEU A 54 5.27 6.82 11.70
N LEU A 55 5.42 7.94 10.98
CA LEU A 55 5.00 9.25 11.46
C LEU A 55 3.48 9.31 11.70
N GLN A 56 2.67 8.76 10.79
CA GLN A 56 1.22 8.69 10.96
C GLN A 56 0.83 7.82 12.16
N VAL A 57 1.46 6.66 12.34
CA VAL A 57 1.20 5.78 13.48
C VAL A 57 1.54 6.51 14.79
N LYS A 58 2.72 7.12 14.90
CA LYS A 58 3.12 7.89 16.10
C LYS A 58 2.22 9.08 16.36
N LYS A 59 1.76 9.78 15.32
CA LYS A 59 0.75 10.86 15.45
C LYS A 59 -0.53 10.31 16.07
N ASN A 60 -1.04 9.18 15.57
CA ASN A 60 -2.28 8.58 16.04
C ASN A 60 -2.14 8.05 17.48
N GLU A 61 -1.00 7.43 17.82
CA GLU A 61 -0.69 7.02 19.20
C GLU A 61 -0.70 8.23 20.14
N LEU A 62 -0.04 9.32 19.75
CA LEU A 62 0.00 10.55 20.54
C LEU A 62 -1.39 11.16 20.74
N LEU A 63 -2.18 11.25 19.67
CA LEU A 63 -3.56 11.73 19.71
C LEU A 63 -4.44 10.88 20.62
N ALA A 64 -4.27 9.55 20.57
CA ALA A 64 -4.97 8.62 21.46
C ALA A 64 -4.60 8.86 22.94
N HIS A 65 -3.34 9.16 23.25
CA HIS A 65 -2.92 9.51 24.60
C HIS A 65 -3.60 10.77 25.14
N PHE A 66 -3.99 11.72 24.28
CA PHE A 66 -4.75 12.91 24.65
C PHE A 66 -6.28 12.73 24.58
N GLY A 67 -6.77 11.53 24.24
CA GLY A 67 -8.21 11.28 24.03
C GLY A 67 -8.77 11.97 22.79
N LEU A 68 -7.91 12.46 21.90
CA LEU A 68 -8.26 13.15 20.66
C LEU A 68 -8.19 12.17 19.49
N PHE A 69 -8.97 11.09 19.53
CA PHE A 69 -9.00 10.17 18.39
C PHE A 69 -9.69 10.86 17.22
N GLU A 70 -8.93 11.20 16.17
CA GLU A 70 -9.55 11.48 14.88
C GLU A 70 -10.09 10.15 14.36
N GLU A 71 -11.40 9.95 14.49
CA GLU A 71 -12.14 8.91 13.79
C GLU A 71 -11.89 9.15 12.29
N GLN A 72 -10.90 8.46 11.71
CA GLN A 72 -10.64 8.54 10.28
C GLN A 72 -11.86 7.98 9.57
N ASN A 73 -12.72 8.88 9.12
CA ASN A 73 -13.91 8.61 8.34
C ASN A 73 -13.63 7.56 7.26
N LYS A 74 -14.21 6.39 7.46
CA LYS A 74 -14.93 5.58 6.46
C LYS A 74 -15.19 6.33 5.15
N THR A 75 -14.22 6.39 4.24
CA THR A 75 -14.40 7.02 2.92
C THR A 75 -13.55 6.35 1.84
N THR A 76 -13.70 5.04 1.65
CA THR A 76 -13.53 4.37 0.35
C THR A 76 -14.34 3.08 0.32
N GLU A 77 -15.66 3.15 0.53
CA GLU A 77 -16.61 2.16 0.01
C GLU A 77 -18.05 2.69 0.09
N SER A 78 -18.29 3.85 -0.53
CA SER A 78 -19.64 4.29 -0.89
C SER A 78 -19.58 5.09 -2.18
N THR A 79 -19.13 4.41 -3.23
CA THR A 79 -19.53 4.75 -4.59
C THR A 79 -19.81 3.44 -5.31
N ASP A 80 -21.10 3.11 -5.31
CA ASP A 80 -21.78 2.46 -6.42
C ASP A 80 -21.22 1.11 -6.94
N VAL A 81 -21.44 0.05 -6.16
CA VAL A 81 -21.55 -1.33 -6.70
C VAL A 81 -23.03 -1.75 -6.73
N ALA A 82 -23.94 -0.81 -7.01
CA ALA A 82 -25.33 -1.11 -7.32
C ALA A 82 -25.59 -1.15 -8.84
N ALA A 83 -24.72 -0.55 -9.65
CA ALA A 83 -24.90 -0.48 -11.11
C ALA A 83 -24.37 -1.69 -11.92
N GLN A 84 -23.58 -2.62 -11.34
CA GLN A 84 -22.96 -3.72 -12.12
C GLN A 84 -23.57 -5.11 -11.93
N ARG A 85 -24.64 -5.29 -11.12
CA ARG A 85 -25.32 -6.59 -10.95
C ARG A 85 -26.66 -6.72 -11.67
N LYS A 86 -26.86 -5.98 -12.79
CA LYS A 86 -28.10 -6.08 -13.58
C LYS A 86 -27.93 -6.10 -15.10
N SER A 87 -26.79 -6.58 -15.62
CA SER A 87 -26.58 -6.71 -17.07
C SER A 87 -26.10 -8.09 -17.55
N LEU A 88 -26.12 -9.12 -16.70
CA LEU A 88 -25.66 -10.47 -17.08
C LEU A 88 -26.65 -11.60 -16.71
N ALA A 89 -27.94 -11.28 -16.62
CA ALA A 89 -29.00 -12.27 -16.44
C ALA A 89 -30.22 -11.90 -17.30
N ASN A 90 -30.08 -12.10 -18.61
CA ASN A 90 -31.17 -12.50 -19.53
C ASN A 90 -30.60 -12.53 -20.96
N ILE A 91 -29.73 -13.50 -21.21
CA ILE A 91 -29.53 -14.05 -22.54
C ILE A 91 -29.77 -15.55 -22.35
N GLU A 92 -30.62 -16.11 -23.20
CA GLU A 92 -31.14 -17.49 -23.25
C GLU A 92 -32.45 -17.74 -22.46
N ASP A 93 -33.55 -17.52 -23.18
CA ASP A 93 -34.69 -18.44 -23.34
C ASP A 93 -35.98 -17.67 -23.65
N THR A 94 -36.18 -17.33 -24.93
CA THR A 94 -37.49 -17.56 -25.57
C THR A 94 -37.36 -17.50 -27.08
N GLU A 95 -37.67 -18.64 -27.69
CA GLU A 95 -37.92 -18.80 -29.12
C GLU A 95 -39.04 -17.86 -29.61
N ILE A 96 -38.86 -17.33 -30.81
CA ILE A 96 -39.81 -17.20 -31.93
C ILE A 96 -41.31 -17.12 -31.56
N ILE A 97 -41.99 -16.03 -31.96
CA ILE A 97 -43.20 -16.05 -32.81
C ILE A 97 -43.50 -14.64 -33.36
N GLN A 98 -43.66 -14.59 -34.68
CA GLN A 98 -44.27 -13.50 -35.47
C GLN A 98 -45.78 -13.39 -35.20
N HIS A 99 -46.32 -12.18 -35.21
CA HIS A 99 -47.57 -11.81 -35.90
C HIS A 99 -47.47 -10.30 -36.19
N GLY A 100 -47.81 -9.80 -37.37
CA GLY A 100 -49.14 -9.93 -37.98
C GLY A 100 -49.95 -8.75 -37.51
#